data_AF-A0A2V6RXV6-F1
#
_entry.id   AF-A0A2V6RXV6-F1
#
_cell.length_a   1.000
_cell.length_b   1.000
_cell.length_c   1.000
_cell.angle_alpha   90.00
_cell.angle_beta   90.00
_cell.angle_gamma   90.00
#
_symmetry.space_group_name_H-M   'P 1'
#
loop_
_entity.id
_entity.type
_entity.pdbx_description
1 polymer ?
#
loop_
_entity_poly.entity_id
_entity_poly.type
_entity_poly.pdbx_seq_one_letter_code
_entity_poly.pdbx_strand_id
1 'polypeptide(L)'
;MAARYPVDRTRVLLTGMSDGATYALLCGFREGMPFTHLAPMCGVLHPILLANGDLGRARGRPVYLVHGALDWMFPIYTAHLARQALEAAGARLVYREVEDLSHTYPRDENPRVLDWLAADATA
;
A
#
# COMPACT_ATOMS: atom_id res chain seq x y z
N MET A 1 3.76 -10.04 -18.77
CA MET A 1 2.55 -10.82 -18.43
C MET A 1 1.28 -10.28 -19.10
N ALA A 2 0.94 -9.00 -18.96
CA ALA A 2 -0.30 -8.43 -19.53
C ALA A 2 -0.38 -8.36 -21.07
N ALA A 3 0.69 -8.68 -21.79
CA ALA A 3 0.67 -8.89 -23.24
C ALA A 3 0.35 -10.34 -23.64
N ARG A 4 0.36 -11.26 -22.68
CA ARG A 4 0.15 -12.71 -22.86
C ARG A 4 -1.10 -13.24 -22.17
N TYR A 5 -1.60 -12.55 -21.16
CA TYR A 5 -2.80 -12.91 -20.40
C TYR A 5 -3.77 -11.72 -20.35
N PRO A 6 -5.09 -11.97 -20.34
CA PRO A 6 -6.10 -10.94 -20.20
C PRO A 6 -6.05 -10.35 -18.78
N VAL A 7 -5.34 -9.23 -18.63
CA VAL A 7 -5.25 -8.48 -17.39
C VAL A 7 -6.06 -7.20 -17.56
N ASP A 8 -6.96 -6.94 -16.62
CA ASP A 8 -7.63 -5.65 -16.54
C ASP A 8 -6.64 -4.57 -16.09
N ARG A 9 -6.24 -3.69 -17.02
CA ARG A 9 -5.25 -2.64 -16.76
C ARG A 9 -5.82 -1.48 -15.93
N THR A 10 -7.14 -1.42 -15.75
CA THR A 10 -7.78 -0.43 -14.87
C THR A 10 -7.67 -0.83 -13.39
N ARG A 11 -7.33 -2.11 -13.11
CA ARG A 11 -7.21 -2.67 -11.76
C ARG A 11 -5.96 -3.54 -11.64
N VAL A 12 -4.81 -2.88 -11.55
CA VAL A 12 -3.53 -3.53 -11.26
C VAL A 12 -3.12 -3.23 -9.82
N LEU A 13 -3.16 -4.26 -8.97
CA LEU A 13 -2.74 -4.19 -7.57
C LEU A 13 -1.25 -4.51 -7.44
N LEU A 14 -0.51 -3.66 -6.73
CA LEU A 14 0.80 -3.99 -6.18
C LEU A 14 0.67 -4.17 -4.66
N THR A 15 1.07 -5.34 -4.18
CA THR A 15 1.05 -5.69 -2.76
C THR A 15 2.34 -6.43 -2.41
N GLY A 16 2.60 -6.56 -1.13
CA GLY A 16 3.74 -7.26 -0.58
C GLY A 16 3.69 -7.19 0.94
N MET A 17 4.58 -7.95 1.58
CA MET A 17 4.74 -7.99 3.04
C MET A 17 6.16 -7.58 3.42
N SER A 18 6.34 -6.90 4.55
CA SER A 18 7.66 -6.44 5.03
C SER A 18 8.42 -5.62 3.97
N ASP A 19 9.57 -6.10 3.49
CA ASP A 19 10.33 -5.43 2.43
C ASP A 19 9.56 -5.39 1.12
N GLY A 20 8.71 -6.38 0.86
CA GLY A 20 7.79 -6.36 -0.27
C GLY A 20 6.74 -5.25 -0.16
N ALA A 21 6.30 -4.91 1.06
CA ALA A 21 5.38 -3.80 1.30
C ALA A 21 6.09 -2.45 1.14
N THR A 22 7.30 -2.33 1.69
CA THR A 22 8.18 -1.17 1.49
C THR A 22 8.49 -0.96 0.00
N TYR A 23 8.81 -2.03 -0.71
CA TYR A 23 9.03 -2.02 -2.15
C TYR A 23 7.76 -1.69 -2.93
N ALA A 24 6.59 -2.15 -2.48
CA ALA A 24 5.32 -1.81 -3.11
C ALA A 24 5.04 -0.31 -3.07
N LEU A 25 5.36 0.37 -1.97
CA LEU A 25 5.28 1.83 -1.87
C LEU A 25 6.33 2.51 -2.77
N LEU A 26 7.58 2.07 -2.70
CA LEU A 26 8.68 2.61 -3.52
C LEU A 26 8.37 2.50 -5.01
N CYS A 27 8.03 1.30 -5.47
CA CYS A 27 7.74 1.01 -6.86
C CYS A 27 6.42 1.64 -7.29
N GLY A 28 5.38 1.54 -6.46
CA GLY A 28 4.05 2.05 -6.75
C GLY A 28 3.99 3.56 -7.02
N PHE A 29 4.87 4.34 -6.39
CA PHE A 29 4.97 5.79 -6.60
C PHE A 29 6.02 6.20 -7.63
N ARG A 30 6.71 5.27 -8.29
CA ARG A 30 7.58 5.62 -9.42
C ARG A 30 6.77 6.01 -10.64
N GLU A 31 7.35 6.91 -11.43
CA GLU A 31 6.76 7.35 -12.69
C GLU A 31 6.63 6.21 -13.71
N GLY A 32 5.52 6.22 -14.47
CA GLY A 32 5.27 5.27 -15.55
C GLY A 32 4.92 3.84 -15.10
N MET A 33 4.75 3.60 -13.79
CA MET A 33 4.38 2.27 -13.30
C MET A 33 2.89 1.97 -13.56
N PRO A 34 2.55 0.72 -13.95
CA PRO A 34 1.20 0.36 -14.36
C PRO A 34 0.24 0.10 -13.19
N PHE A 35 0.72 0.20 -11.95
CA PHE A 35 -0.06 -0.12 -10.77
C PHE A 35 -1.07 0.99 -10.50
N THR A 36 -2.30 0.59 -10.25
CA THR A 36 -3.42 1.49 -9.96
C THR A 36 -3.71 1.57 -8.47
N HIS A 37 -3.48 0.46 -7.76
CA HIS A 37 -3.78 0.28 -6.34
C HIS A 37 -2.55 -0.26 -5.63
N LEU A 38 -2.29 0.21 -4.42
CA LEU A 38 -1.21 -0.29 -3.56
C LEU A 38 -1.81 -0.88 -2.29
N ALA A 39 -1.44 -2.10 -1.91
CA ALA A 39 -1.83 -2.69 -0.63
C ALA A 39 -0.62 -3.24 0.14
N PRO A 40 0.23 -2.36 0.72
CA PRO A 40 1.37 -2.78 1.53
C PRO A 40 0.93 -3.38 2.89
N MET A 41 1.52 -4.52 3.26
CA MET A 41 1.26 -5.21 4.52
C MET A 41 2.49 -5.23 5.43
N CYS A 42 2.38 -4.70 6.65
CA CYS A 42 3.44 -4.76 7.67
C CYS A 42 4.80 -4.27 7.15
N GLY A 43 4.82 -3.12 6.49
CA GLY A 43 6.04 -2.51 5.92
C GLY A 43 6.22 -1.07 6.37
N VAL A 44 7.20 -0.38 5.80
CA VAL A 44 7.51 1.01 6.16
C VAL A 44 7.48 1.93 4.93
N LEU A 45 7.12 3.20 5.16
CA LEU A 45 7.29 4.23 4.14
C LEU A 45 8.77 4.68 4.14
N HIS A 46 9.53 4.24 3.15
CA HIS A 46 10.96 4.54 3.10
C HIS A 46 11.21 6.05 2.88
N PRO A 47 12.10 6.70 3.66
CA PRO A 47 12.31 8.16 3.61
C PRO A 47 12.71 8.72 2.23
N ILE A 48 13.31 7.88 1.39
CA ILE A 48 13.68 8.26 0.00
C ILE A 48 12.48 8.76 -0.82
N LEU A 49 11.26 8.31 -0.53
CA LEU A 49 10.05 8.78 -1.21
C LEU A 49 9.78 10.26 -0.95
N LEU A 50 10.10 10.74 0.26
CA LEU A 50 10.01 12.16 0.59
C LEU A 50 11.19 12.91 -0.04
N ALA A 51 12.40 12.37 0.09
CA ALA A 51 13.62 13.00 -0.42
C ALA A 51 13.61 13.21 -1.94
N ASN A 52 13.07 12.26 -2.70
CA ASN A 52 12.95 12.36 -4.16
C ASN A 52 11.70 13.11 -4.64
N GLY A 53 10.80 13.50 -3.73
CA GLY A 53 9.50 14.07 -4.08
C GLY A 53 8.50 13.07 -4.69
N ASP A 54 8.86 11.78 -4.74
CA ASP A 54 8.02 10.73 -5.33
C ASP A 54 6.68 10.56 -4.58
N LEU A 55 6.64 10.88 -3.29
CA LEU A 55 5.42 10.84 -2.49
C LEU A 55 4.33 11.80 -3.03
N GLY A 56 4.69 12.85 -3.78
CA GLY A 56 3.70 13.71 -4.44
C GLY A 56 2.79 12.97 -5.43
N ARG A 57 3.23 11.81 -5.95
CA ARG A 57 2.42 10.94 -6.83
C ARG A 57 1.40 10.10 -6.06
N ALA A 58 1.37 10.17 -4.73
CA ALA A 58 0.34 9.56 -3.91
C ALA A 58 -1.01 10.30 -4.02
N ARG A 59 -1.04 11.57 -4.47
CA ARG A 59 -2.28 12.35 -4.57
C ARG A 59 -3.34 11.63 -5.42
N GLY A 60 -4.50 11.38 -4.81
CA GLY A 60 -5.62 10.66 -5.42
C GLY A 60 -5.40 9.15 -5.59
N ARG A 61 -4.20 8.63 -5.28
CA ARG A 61 -3.87 7.21 -5.43
C ARG A 61 -4.55 6.38 -4.34
N PRO A 62 -5.28 5.31 -4.69
CA PRO A 62 -5.77 4.36 -3.70
C PRO A 62 -4.62 3.56 -3.06
N VAL A 63 -4.55 3.62 -1.73
CA VAL A 63 -3.59 2.89 -0.89
C VAL A 63 -4.33 2.19 0.26
N TYR A 64 -4.12 0.90 0.42
CA TYR A 64 -4.66 0.08 1.52
C TYR A 64 -3.51 -0.36 2.42
N LEU A 65 -3.23 0.43 3.46
CA LEU A 65 -2.11 0.22 4.38
C LEU A 65 -2.56 -0.63 5.57
N VAL A 66 -1.96 -1.81 5.74
CA VAL A 66 -2.20 -2.67 6.91
C VAL A 66 -0.93 -2.80 7.74
N HIS A 67 -1.06 -2.69 9.06
CA HIS A 67 0.06 -2.91 9.98
C HIS A 67 -0.41 -3.55 11.29
N GLY A 68 0.44 -4.39 11.88
CA GLY A 68 0.16 -5.04 13.16
C GLY A 68 0.58 -4.19 14.35
N ALA A 69 -0.28 -4.08 15.36
CA ALA A 69 0.05 -3.34 16.59
C ALA A 69 1.15 -4.04 17.42
N LEU A 70 1.34 -5.34 17.22
CA LEU A 70 2.35 -6.17 17.90
C LEU A 70 3.55 -6.49 16.99
N ASP A 71 3.74 -5.75 15.91
CA ASP A 71 4.88 -5.93 15.02
C ASP A 71 6.19 -5.59 15.77
N TRP A 72 6.98 -6.62 16.03
CA TRP A 72 8.24 -6.50 16.78
C TRP A 72 9.39 -5.97 15.92
N MET A 73 9.26 -6.02 14.60
CA MET A 73 10.32 -5.63 13.67
C MET A 73 10.15 -4.19 13.18
N PHE A 74 8.91 -3.82 12.84
CA PHE A 74 8.51 -2.47 12.48
C PHE A 74 7.49 -1.97 13.48
N PRO A 75 7.92 -1.27 14.55
CA PRO A 75 7.03 -0.86 15.61
C PRO A 75 5.88 0.01 15.08
N ILE A 76 4.70 -0.09 15.70
CA ILE A 76 3.46 0.50 15.17
C ILE A 76 3.54 1.99 14.81
N TYR A 77 4.39 2.77 15.50
CA TYR A 77 4.58 4.19 15.17
C TYR A 77 5.07 4.42 13.73
N THR A 78 5.77 3.46 13.10
CA THR A 78 6.20 3.58 11.70
C THR A 78 5.00 3.60 10.76
N ALA A 79 3.94 2.85 11.07
CA ALA A 79 2.69 2.84 10.33
C ALA A 79 1.92 4.14 10.53
N HIS A 80 1.94 4.71 11.74
CA HIS A 80 1.35 6.02 12.01
C HIS A 80 2.03 7.13 11.22
N LEU A 81 3.37 7.13 11.13
CA LEU A 81 4.13 8.07 10.31
C LEU A 81 3.81 7.90 8.81
N ALA A 82 3.73 6.65 8.33
CA ALA A 82 3.36 6.36 6.96
C ALA A 82 1.94 6.87 6.64
N ARG A 83 0.97 6.63 7.54
CA ARG A 83 -0.41 7.12 7.43
C ARG A 83 -0.44 8.64 7.31
N GLN A 84 0.21 9.35 8.23
CA GLN A 84 0.26 10.81 8.22
C GLN A 84 0.87 11.36 6.92
N ALA A 85 1.98 10.79 6.46
CA ALA A 85 2.64 11.23 5.24
C ALA A 85 1.78 10.97 3.99
N LEU A 86 1.10 9.84 3.91
CA LEU A 86 0.19 9.49 2.80
C LEU A 86 -1.06 10.39 2.78
N GLU A 87 -1.66 10.64 3.95
CA GLU A 87 -2.79 11.58 4.10
C GLU A 87 -2.38 13.00 3.69
N ALA A 88 -1.23 13.48 4.17
CA ALA A 88 -0.70 14.80 3.81
C ALA A 88 -0.41 14.93 2.30
N ALA A 89 0.02 13.84 1.66
CA ALA A 89 0.21 13.79 0.21
C ALA A 89 -1.11 13.66 -0.59
N GLY A 90 -2.25 13.50 0.10
CA GLY A 90 -3.57 13.41 -0.52
C GLY A 90 -3.90 12.04 -1.11
N ALA A 91 -3.32 10.95 -0.60
CA ALA A 91 -3.69 9.60 -0.98
C ALA A 91 -5.15 9.29 -0.61
N ARG A 92 -5.82 8.46 -1.41
CA ARG A 92 -7.09 7.83 -1.01
C ARG A 92 -6.77 6.64 -0.12
N LEU A 93 -6.50 6.93 1.15
CA LEU A 93 -5.97 5.96 2.11
C LEU A 93 -7.08 5.20 2.83
N VAL A 94 -6.97 3.88 2.83
CA VAL A 94 -7.58 2.99 3.83
C VAL A 94 -6.45 2.52 4.74
N TYR A 95 -6.57 2.80 6.04
CA TYR A 95 -5.61 2.35 7.05
C TYR A 95 -6.24 1.30 7.98
N ARG A 96 -5.52 0.19 8.18
CA ARG A 96 -5.92 -0.92 9.04
C ARG A 96 -4.81 -1.21 10.02
N GLU A 97 -5.05 -0.86 11.27
CA GLU A 97 -4.25 -1.31 12.39
C GLU A 97 -4.90 -2.58 12.96
N VAL A 98 -4.12 -3.66 13.06
CA VAL A 98 -4.61 -4.96 13.55
C VAL A 98 -4.03 -5.20 14.94
N GLU A 99 -4.89 -5.18 15.95
CA GLU A 99 -4.53 -5.15 17.38
C GLU A 99 -3.70 -6.35 17.84
N ASP A 100 -3.99 -7.54 17.32
CA ASP A 100 -3.37 -8.81 17.70
C ASP A 100 -2.39 -9.35 16.67
N LEU A 101 -2.07 -8.57 15.63
CA LEU A 101 -1.14 -8.96 14.57
C LEU A 101 0.29 -8.57 14.94
N SER A 102 1.18 -9.56 14.89
CA SER A 102 2.63 -9.34 14.96
C SER A 102 3.24 -9.15 13.56
N HIS A 103 4.53 -9.40 13.37
CA HIS A 103 5.18 -9.29 12.06
C HIS A 103 4.84 -10.48 11.14
N THR A 104 3.59 -10.55 10.66
CA THR A 104 3.08 -11.64 9.82
C THR A 104 2.08 -11.13 8.78
N TYR A 105 1.86 -11.90 7.72
CA TYR A 105 0.93 -11.50 6.67
C TYR A 105 -0.55 -11.59 7.13
N PRO A 106 -1.32 -10.49 7.07
CA PRO A 106 -2.71 -10.44 7.55
C PRO A 106 -3.68 -11.06 6.53
N ARG A 107 -3.77 -12.39 6.49
CA ARG A 107 -4.63 -13.11 5.53
C ARG A 107 -6.10 -12.69 5.59
N ASP A 108 -6.59 -12.31 6.76
CA ASP A 108 -7.98 -11.92 6.99
C ASP A 108 -8.35 -10.58 6.32
N GLU A 109 -7.35 -9.77 5.95
CA GLU A 109 -7.58 -8.53 5.20
C GLU A 109 -7.69 -8.78 3.68
N ASN A 110 -7.35 -9.97 3.16
CA ASN A 110 -7.42 -10.27 1.72
C ASN A 110 -8.81 -10.06 1.10
N PRO A 111 -9.92 -10.54 1.69
CA PRO A 111 -11.26 -10.29 1.14
C PRO A 111 -11.54 -8.78 1.03
N ARG A 112 -11.16 -8.00 2.05
CA ARG A 112 -11.38 -6.56 2.07
C ARG A 112 -10.56 -5.82 1.04
N VAL A 113 -9.31 -6.25 0.81
CA VAL A 113 -8.46 -5.71 -0.26
C VAL A 113 -9.05 -6.01 -1.64
N LEU A 114 -9.61 -7.20 -1.84
CA LEU A 114 -10.24 -7.56 -3.11
C LEU A 114 -11.54 -6.79 -3.35
N ASP A 115 -12.38 -6.65 -2.33
CA ASP A 115 -13.62 -5.85 -2.40
C ASP A 115 -13.30 -4.37 -2.67
N TRP A 116 -12.30 -3.83 -1.99
CA TRP A 116 -11.80 -2.47 -2.21
C TRP A 116 -11.29 -2.25 -3.65
N LEU A 117 -10.47 -3.17 -4.16
CA LEU A 117 -9.99 -3.14 -5.54
C LEU A 117 -11.13 -3.23 -6.57
N ALA A 118 -12.19 -3.98 -6.25
CA ALA A 118 -13.34 -4.15 -7.14
C ALA A 118 -14.24 -2.90 -7.15
N ALA A 119 -14.47 -2.27 -6.00
CA ALA A 119 -15.34 -1.10 -5.86
C ALA A 119 -14.82 0.11 -6.64
N ASP A 120 -13.50 0.35 -6.62
CA ASP A 120 -12.88 1.50 -7.30
C ASP A 120 -12.95 1.44 -8.83
N ALA A 121 -13.30 0.30 -9.44
CA ALA A 121 -13.51 0.21 -10.89
C ALA A 121 -14.89 0.69 -11.36
N THR A 122 -15.78 1.07 -10.44
CA THR A 122 -17.13 1.54 -10.77
C THR A 122 -17.29 3.06 -10.67
N ALA A 123 -16.19 3.81 -10.47
CA ALA A 123 -16.18 5.27 -10.36
C ALA A 123 -15.60 5.96 -11.62
#